data_AF-X1VRU6-F1
#
_entry.id   AF-X1VRU6-F1
#
_cell.length_a   1.000
_cell.length_b   1.000
_cell.length_c   1.000
_cell.angle_alpha   90.00
_cell.angle_beta   90.00
_cell.angle_gamma   90.00
#
_symmetry.space_group_name_H-M   'P 1'
#
loop_
_entity.id
_entity.type
_entity.pdbx_description
1 polymer ?
#
loop_
_entity_poly.entity_id
_entity_poly.type
_entity_poly.pdbx_seq_one_letter_code
_entity_poly.pdbx_strand_id
1 'polypeptide(L)'
;MRETPNYIKSLLIPTTKSPAGRRVWSIDLETVWLPFFFSTNTMGDTAIPVDALGSPIRLAYDKDGSVKFSKTGRPVSRVAKPISDSVTLIRQNFVANLQQYAEQVATDRQK
;
A
#
# COMPACT_ATOMS: atom_id res chain seq x y z
N MET A 1 -3.73 -22.50 -36.97
CA MET A 1 -3.81 -21.80 -35.67
C MET A 1 -3.09 -20.47 -35.83
N ARG A 2 -3.69 -19.34 -35.43
CA ARG A 2 -3.01 -18.03 -35.51
C ARG A 2 -1.90 -17.99 -34.47
N GLU A 3 -0.67 -17.74 -34.87
CA GLU A 3 0.46 -17.64 -33.94
C GLU A 3 0.28 -16.44 -33.01
N THR A 4 0.49 -16.66 -31.71
CA THR A 4 0.47 -15.59 -30.70
C THR A 4 1.56 -14.56 -31.02
N PRO A 5 1.23 -13.26 -31.11
CA PRO A 5 2.22 -12.21 -31.31
C PRO A 5 3.34 -12.23 -30.26
N ASN A 6 4.57 -11.94 -30.68
CA ASN A 6 5.76 -12.06 -29.83
C ASN A 6 5.73 -11.17 -28.58
N TYR A 7 5.07 -10.00 -28.63
CA TYR A 7 4.91 -9.15 -27.45
C TYR A 7 4.07 -9.86 -26.37
N ILE A 8 3.02 -10.61 -26.73
CA ILE A 8 2.23 -11.38 -25.78
C ILE A 8 3.06 -12.52 -25.19
N LYS A 9 3.83 -13.24 -26.03
CA LYS A 9 4.76 -14.28 -25.55
C LYS A 9 5.74 -13.73 -24.51
N SER A 10 6.23 -12.50 -24.71
CA SER A 10 7.15 -11.85 -23.78
C SER A 10 6.54 -11.56 -22.40
N LEU A 11 5.24 -11.31 -22.33
CA LEU A 11 4.53 -11.09 -21.05
C LEU A 11 4.44 -12.35 -20.20
N LEU A 12 4.59 -13.53 -20.80
CA LEU A 12 4.50 -14.83 -20.14
C LEU A 12 5.88 -15.37 -19.71
N ILE A 13 6.97 -14.70 -20.09
CA ILE A 13 8.32 -15.11 -19.71
C ILE A 13 8.55 -14.69 -18.25
N PRO A 14 8.91 -15.61 -17.34
CA PRO A 14 9.24 -15.26 -15.97
C PRO A 14 10.40 -14.25 -15.93
N THR A 15 10.22 -13.17 -15.18
CA THR A 15 11.27 -12.17 -14.99
C THR A 15 12.09 -12.51 -13.76
N THR A 16 13.42 -12.38 -13.82
CA THR A 16 14.31 -12.62 -12.67
C THR A 16 14.35 -11.46 -11.68
N LYS A 17 13.72 -10.32 -12.01
CA LYS A 17 13.63 -9.17 -11.10
C LYS A 17 12.50 -9.39 -10.11
N SER A 18 12.82 -9.30 -8.82
CA SER A 18 11.79 -9.25 -7.79
C SER A 18 10.81 -8.11 -8.09
N PRO A 19 9.50 -8.36 -8.04
CA PRO A 19 8.50 -7.30 -8.20
C PRO A 19 8.79 -6.20 -7.16
N ALA A 20 9.10 -4.99 -7.63
CA ALA A 20 9.22 -3.83 -6.78
C ALA A 20 7.89 -3.07 -6.86
N GLY A 21 6.97 -3.39 -5.95
CA GLY A 21 5.69 -2.71 -5.86
C GLY A 21 5.82 -1.30 -5.29
N ARG A 22 4.71 -0.57 -5.31
CA ARG A 22 4.61 0.73 -4.61
C ARG A 22 4.88 0.50 -3.13
N ARG A 23 5.85 1.21 -2.54
CA ARG A 23 6.08 1.14 -1.08
C ARG A 23 5.25 2.18 -0.34
N VAL A 24 4.62 1.77 0.76
CA VAL A 24 3.92 2.64 1.72
C VAL A 24 4.52 2.38 3.10
N TRP A 25 5.03 3.42 3.74
CA TRP A 25 5.85 3.30 4.96
C TRP A 25 6.98 2.27 4.79
N SER A 26 7.68 2.37 3.65
CA SER A 26 8.78 1.46 3.28
C SER A 26 8.40 -0.03 3.22
N ILE A 27 7.13 -0.39 3.28
CA ILE A 27 6.62 -1.76 3.12
C ILE A 27 5.91 -1.87 1.77
N ASP A 28 6.04 -3.01 1.11
CA ASP A 28 5.44 -3.25 -0.20
C ASP A 28 3.90 -3.26 -0.13
N LEU A 29 3.25 -2.49 -0.99
CA LEU A 29 1.79 -2.38 -1.02
C LEU A 29 1.15 -3.69 -1.47
N GLU A 30 1.62 -4.26 -2.57
CA GLU A 30 0.92 -5.34 -3.27
C GLU A 30 1.09 -6.70 -2.58
N THR A 31 2.28 -6.96 -2.05
CA THR A 31 2.63 -8.26 -1.46
C THR A 31 2.44 -8.32 0.05
N VAL A 32 2.35 -7.18 0.75
CA VAL A 32 2.21 -7.16 2.22
C VAL A 32 0.95 -6.42 2.65
N TRP A 33 0.82 -5.14 2.31
CA TRP A 33 -0.31 -4.35 2.81
C TRP A 33 -1.65 -4.83 2.28
N LEU A 34 -1.77 -5.12 0.98
CA LEU A 34 -3.03 -5.55 0.40
C LEU A 34 -3.50 -6.88 0.98
N PRO A 35 -2.70 -7.96 1.04
CA PRO A 35 -3.12 -9.20 1.69
C PRO A 35 -3.54 -8.99 3.16
N PHE A 36 -2.79 -8.18 3.91
CA PHE A 36 -3.14 -7.84 5.29
C PHE A 36 -4.47 -7.08 5.40
N PHE A 37 -4.71 -6.11 4.54
CA PHE A 37 -5.97 -5.37 4.54
C PHE A 37 -7.14 -6.21 4.02
N PHE A 38 -6.93 -7.06 3.01
CA PHE A 38 -7.96 -8.00 2.57
C PHE A 38 -8.38 -8.96 3.69
N SER A 39 -7.41 -9.52 4.42
CA SER A 39 -7.72 -10.46 5.52
C SER A 39 -8.45 -9.75 6.66
N THR A 40 -7.94 -8.63 7.16
CA THR A 40 -8.57 -7.87 8.25
C THR A 40 -9.95 -7.33 7.87
N ASN A 41 -10.16 -6.92 6.63
CA ASN A 41 -11.47 -6.45 6.16
C ASN A 41 -12.46 -7.62 6.05
N THR A 42 -11.99 -8.81 5.66
CA THR A 42 -12.82 -10.04 5.63
C THR A 42 -13.21 -10.50 7.03
N MET A 43 -12.31 -10.34 8.01
CA MET A 43 -12.56 -10.65 9.41
C MET A 43 -13.46 -9.62 10.11
N GLY A 44 -13.70 -8.46 9.50
CA GLY A 44 -14.46 -7.35 10.08
C GLY A 44 -13.66 -6.44 11.02
N ASP A 45 -12.34 -6.63 11.11
CA ASP A 45 -11.44 -5.81 11.93
C ASP A 45 -11.13 -4.44 11.30
N THR A 46 -11.21 -4.37 9.97
CA THR A 46 -11.14 -3.10 9.22
C THR A 46 -12.39 -2.90 8.38
N ALA A 47 -12.62 -1.65 7.96
CA ALA A 47 -13.74 -1.26 7.11
C ALA A 47 -13.26 -0.44 5.90
N ILE A 48 -12.22 -0.93 5.24
CA ILE A 48 -11.68 -0.33 4.02
C ILE A 48 -12.67 -0.59 2.86
N PRO A 49 -13.08 0.45 2.11
CA PRO A 49 -13.96 0.29 0.97
C PRO A 49 -13.43 -0.69 -0.08
N VAL A 50 -14.31 -1.52 -0.64
CA VAL A 50 -13.95 -2.55 -1.64
C VAL A 50 -13.32 -1.95 -2.90
N ASP A 51 -13.73 -0.75 -3.30
CA ASP A 51 -13.14 -0.02 -4.43
C ASP A 51 -11.69 0.41 -4.12
N ALA A 52 -11.36 0.68 -2.85
CA ALA A 52 -9.99 1.00 -2.43
C ALA A 52 -9.10 -0.23 -2.44
N LEU A 53 -9.62 -1.38 -2.00
CA LEU A 53 -8.89 -2.65 -2.04
C LEU A 53 -8.70 -3.17 -3.48
N GLY A 54 -9.73 -3.05 -4.32
CA GLY A 54 -9.69 -3.46 -5.73
C GLY A 54 -8.94 -2.49 -6.65
N SER A 55 -8.87 -1.21 -6.28
CA SER A 55 -8.10 -0.17 -6.99
C SER A 55 -7.24 0.63 -6.02
N PRO A 56 -6.10 0.04 -5.57
CA PRO A 56 -5.28 0.59 -4.50
C PRO A 56 -4.34 1.70 -4.97
N ILE A 57 -4.08 1.80 -6.27
CA ILE A 57 -3.32 2.88 -6.91
C ILE A 57 -4.26 3.63 -7.85
N ARG A 58 -4.40 4.94 -7.64
CA ARG A 58 -5.34 5.82 -8.33
C ARG A 58 -4.64 7.04 -8.92
N LEU A 59 -5.30 7.71 -9.85
CA LEU A 59 -4.86 9.04 -10.28
C LEU A 59 -4.95 10.03 -9.12
N ALA A 60 -3.93 10.87 -9.03
CA ALA A 60 -3.91 12.02 -8.18
C ALA A 60 -4.80 13.11 -8.78
N TYR A 61 -5.60 13.76 -7.94
CA TYR A 61 -6.40 14.92 -8.32
C TYR A 61 -5.93 16.17 -7.55
N ASP A 62 -6.08 17.32 -8.17
CA ASP A 62 -5.94 18.63 -7.50
C ASP A 62 -7.26 19.04 -6.84
N LYS A 63 -7.27 20.16 -6.10
CA LYS A 63 -8.43 20.58 -5.29
C LYS A 63 -9.66 20.92 -6.14
N ASP A 64 -9.44 21.28 -7.39
CA ASP A 64 -10.46 21.57 -8.40
C ASP A 64 -11.02 20.31 -9.07
N GLY A 65 -10.52 19.13 -8.71
CA GLY A 65 -10.94 17.85 -9.29
C GLY A 65 -10.28 17.51 -10.63
N SER A 66 -9.33 18.32 -11.11
CA SER A 66 -8.55 18.01 -12.30
C SER A 66 -7.51 16.91 -12.02
N VAL A 67 -7.20 16.09 -13.03
CA VAL A 67 -6.13 15.08 -12.92
C VAL A 67 -4.79 15.79 -12.80
N LYS A 68 -4.02 15.42 -11.78
CA LYS A 68 -2.71 16.02 -11.50
C LYS A 68 -1.65 15.43 -12.43
N PHE A 69 -0.91 16.31 -13.10
CA PHE A 69 0.24 15.96 -13.93
C PHE A 69 1.56 16.44 -13.29
N SER A 70 2.64 15.72 -13.56
CA SER A 70 4.00 16.14 -13.20
C SER A 70 4.43 17.33 -14.06
N LYS A 71 5.55 17.98 -13.69
CA LYS A 71 6.19 19.01 -14.53
C LYS A 71 6.55 18.53 -15.94
N THR A 72 6.70 17.21 -16.12
CA THR A 72 7.01 16.55 -17.39
C THR A 72 5.75 16.07 -18.12
N GLY A 73 4.55 16.44 -17.66
CA GLY A 73 3.28 16.09 -18.30
C GLY A 73 2.83 14.64 -18.07
N ARG A 74 3.42 13.90 -17.13
CA ARG A 74 3.00 12.52 -16.81
C ARG A 74 1.92 12.53 -15.73
N PRO A 75 0.87 11.71 -15.83
CA PRO A 75 -0.15 11.62 -14.80
C PRO A 75 0.48 11.10 -13.50
N VAL A 76 0.13 11.73 -12.38
CA VAL A 76 0.63 11.33 -11.06
C VAL A 76 -0.30 10.29 -10.47
N SER A 77 0.24 9.13 -10.08
CA SER A 77 -0.50 8.11 -9.34
C SER A 77 -0.26 8.22 -7.84
N ARG A 78 -1.28 7.98 -7.01
CA ARG A 78 -1.21 7.92 -5.55
C ARG A 78 -1.93 6.68 -5.01
N VAL A 79 -1.58 6.28 -3.80
CA VAL A 79 -2.29 5.21 -3.08
C VAL A 79 -3.68 5.72 -2.69
N ALA A 80 -4.68 4.83 -2.74
CA ALA A 80 -6.04 5.15 -2.32
C ALA A 80 -6.05 5.70 -0.88
N LYS A 81 -6.75 6.82 -0.67
CA LYS A 81 -6.79 7.52 0.62
C LYS A 81 -7.14 6.60 1.80
N PRO A 82 -8.17 5.72 1.72
CA PRO A 82 -8.50 4.82 2.81
C PRO A 82 -7.35 3.87 3.22
N ILE A 83 -6.58 3.38 2.25
CA ILE A 83 -5.40 2.53 2.52
C ILE A 83 -4.31 3.36 3.18
N SER A 84 -4.01 4.56 2.64
CA SER A 84 -2.98 5.45 3.19
C SER A 84 -3.28 5.85 4.64
N ASP A 85 -4.56 6.06 4.96
CA ASP A 85 -5.00 6.44 6.30
C ASP A 85 -4.89 5.26 7.26
N SER A 86 -5.28 4.06 6.82
CA SER A 86 -5.14 2.83 7.61
C SER A 86 -3.67 2.53 7.94
N VAL A 87 -2.76 2.68 6.97
CA VAL A 87 -1.31 2.54 7.23
C VAL A 87 -0.81 3.61 8.21
N THR A 88 -1.33 4.84 8.12
CA THR A 88 -0.95 5.92 9.04
C THR A 88 -1.38 5.59 10.48
N LEU A 89 -2.59 5.08 10.67
CA LEU A 89 -3.11 4.63 11.96
C LEU A 89 -2.26 3.48 12.54
N ILE A 90 -1.98 2.46 11.74
CA ILE A 90 -1.15 1.32 12.16
C ILE A 90 0.23 1.80 12.62
N ARG A 91 0.87 2.69 11.87
CA ARG A 91 2.16 3.27 12.23
C ARG A 91 2.10 4.01 13.56
N GLN A 92 1.04 4.81 13.80
CA GLN A 92 0.86 5.53 15.06
C GLN A 92 0.71 4.56 16.24
N ASN A 93 -0.14 3.55 16.10
CA ASN A 93 -0.35 2.53 17.14
C ASN A 93 0.92 1.73 17.42
N PHE A 94 1.69 1.40 16.38
CA PHE A 94 2.97 0.71 16.53
C PHE A 94 3.97 1.54 17.35
N VAL A 95 4.11 2.84 17.06
CA VAL A 95 4.99 3.73 17.81
C VAL A 95 4.54 3.88 19.26
N ALA A 96 3.24 4.03 19.51
CA ALA A 96 2.70 4.10 20.86
C ALA A 96 3.00 2.84 21.68
N ASN A 97 2.82 1.65 21.09
CA ASN A 97 3.14 0.38 21.74
C ASN A 97 4.63 0.26 22.09
N LEU A 98 5.53 0.74 21.22
CA LEU A 98 6.97 0.75 21.49
C LEU A 98 7.33 1.69 22.65
N GLN A 99 6.70 2.87 22.72
CA GLN A 99 6.90 3.82 23.82
C GLN A 99 6.44 3.23 25.14
N GLN A 100 5.22 2.68 25.18
CA GLN A 100 4.67 2.04 26.38
C GLN A 100 5.55 0.88 26.86
N TYR A 101 6.03 0.04 25.93
CA TYR A 101 6.95 -1.05 26.28
C TYR A 101 8.27 -0.54 26.87
N ALA A 102 8.85 0.51 26.28
CA ALA A 102 10.09 1.10 26.78
C ALA A 102 9.93 1.70 28.19
N GLU A 103 8.81 2.38 28.46
CA GLU A 103 8.47 2.92 29.79
C GLU A 103 8.30 1.81 30.83
N GLN A 104 7.66 0.71 30.47
CA GLN A 104 7.50 -0.46 31.33
C GLN A 104 8.87 -1.05 31.72
N VAL A 105 9.74 -1.31 30.73
CA VAL A 105 11.08 -1.85 30.98
C VAL A 105 11.94 -0.89 31.82
N ALA A 106 11.83 0.42 31.60
CA ALA A 106 12.53 1.42 32.41
C ALA A 106 12.08 1.40 33.87
N THR A 107 10.77 1.24 34.11
CA THR A 107 10.18 1.15 35.46
C THR A 107 10.59 -0.14 36.16
N ASP A 108 10.57 -1.28 35.45
CA ASP A 108 10.95 -2.58 36.01
C ASP A 108 12.42 -2.64 36.42
N ARG A 109 13.31 -1.90 35.75
CA ARG A 109 14.73 -1.79 36.13
C ARG A 109 15.00 -0.91 37.35
N GLN A 110 14.04 -0.06 37.74
CA GLN A 110 14.17 0.83 38.90
C GLN A 110 13.64 0.19 40.19
N LYS A 111 12.97 -0.96 40.10
CA LYS A 111 12.58 -1.79 41.25
C LYS A 111 13.67 -2.80 41.59
#